data_AF-A0A922SAW4-F1
#
_entry.id   AF-A0A922SAW4-F1
#
_cell.length_a   1.000
_cell.length_b   1.000
_cell.length_c   1.000
_cell.angle_alpha   90.00
_cell.angle_beta   90.00
_cell.angle_gamma   90.00
#
_symmetry.space_group_name_H-M   'P 1'
#
loop_
_entity.id
_entity.type
_entity.pdbx_description
1 polymer ?
#
loop_
_entity_poly.entity_id
_entity_poly.type
_entity_poly.pdbx_seq_one_letter_code
_entity_poly.pdbx_strand_id
1 'polypeptide(L)'
;TVKWYRRQSGKEIAMLKGYTFFLCDSRNKSTDVYTCTVGRKCKARFVVTKDREFLKSCYTVHEHPPPKHIIRNDTIFSTSRSGYPVLTHAGFRYNLATRSDGPAKRWVCARKTSKCRAIAITIDKTVIRLKNEHNHDPKLINTYDKPVYGETKNGIPVLMIGAYRYNMHTSSKGPKVRWYCTRYAYGCRSSVMTYDSVIIRHKADHTH
;
A
#
# COMPACT_ATOMS: atom_id res chain seq x y z
N THR A 1 -15.49 3.76 -20.37
CA THR A 1 -16.18 2.50 -20.02
C THR A 1 -15.75 2.04 -18.64
N VAL A 2 -16.70 1.63 -17.79
CA VAL A 2 -16.42 1.09 -16.45
C VAL A 2 -16.04 -0.39 -16.59
N LYS A 3 -14.98 -0.84 -15.90
CA LYS A 3 -14.61 -2.26 -15.79
C LYS A 3 -14.98 -2.77 -14.41
N TRP A 4 -15.54 -3.97 -14.32
CA TRP A 4 -16.04 -4.57 -13.07
C TRP A 4 -15.14 -5.72 -12.64
N TYR A 5 -14.80 -5.77 -11.36
CA TYR A 5 -13.93 -6.78 -10.76
C TYR A 5 -14.54 -7.31 -9.46
N ARG A 6 -14.28 -8.57 -9.14
CA ARG A 6 -14.75 -9.21 -7.89
C ARG A 6 -13.55 -9.61 -7.04
N ARG A 7 -13.57 -9.26 -5.75
CA ARG A 7 -12.59 -9.75 -4.77
C ARG A 7 -12.88 -11.20 -4.38
N GLN A 8 -11.86 -11.91 -3.89
CA GLN A 8 -12.02 -13.24 -3.29
C GLN A 8 -12.97 -13.23 -2.07
N SER A 9 -13.11 -12.09 -1.39
CA SER A 9 -14.09 -11.87 -0.32
C SER A 9 -15.53 -11.64 -0.81
N GLY A 10 -15.79 -11.74 -2.12
CA GLY A 10 -17.10 -11.53 -2.74
C GLY A 10 -17.47 -10.07 -3.00
N LYS A 11 -16.74 -9.10 -2.42
CA LYS A 11 -16.98 -7.66 -2.62
C LYS A 11 -16.58 -7.20 -4.02
N GLU A 12 -17.44 -6.40 -4.63
CA GLU A 12 -17.24 -5.88 -5.98
C GLU A 12 -16.42 -4.58 -5.99
N ILE A 13 -15.62 -4.38 -7.04
CA ILE A 13 -14.84 -3.18 -7.32
C ILE A 13 -15.12 -2.73 -8.75
N ALA A 14 -15.35 -1.44 -8.94
CA ALA A 14 -15.42 -0.83 -10.24
C ALA A 14 -14.13 -0.06 -10.56
N MET A 15 -13.72 -0.06 -11.82
CA MET A 15 -12.60 0.73 -12.33
C MET A 15 -13.08 1.66 -13.43
N LEU A 16 -12.81 2.95 -13.27
CA LEU A 16 -13.18 3.99 -14.23
C LEU A 16 -12.01 4.96 -14.38
N LYS A 17 -11.54 5.17 -15.62
CA LYS A 17 -10.43 6.07 -15.97
C LYS A 17 -9.15 5.84 -15.12
N GLY A 18 -8.85 4.58 -14.78
CA GLY A 18 -7.69 4.20 -13.98
C GLY A 18 -7.87 4.33 -12.45
N TYR A 19 -9.02 4.82 -11.99
CA TYR A 19 -9.36 4.92 -10.56
C TYR A 19 -10.25 3.75 -10.14
N THR A 20 -10.07 3.26 -8.92
CA THR A 20 -10.88 2.19 -8.34
C THR A 20 -11.94 2.74 -7.40
N PHE A 21 -13.11 2.11 -7.41
CA PHE A 21 -14.27 2.48 -6.61
C PHE A 21 -14.91 1.25 -5.97
N PHE A 22 -15.41 1.38 -4.75
CA PHE A 22 -16.18 0.34 -4.06
C PHE A 22 -17.66 0.67 -4.02
N LEU A 23 -18.48 -0.38 -4.02
CA LEU A 23 -19.90 -0.25 -3.77
C LEU A 23 -20.13 0.27 -2.34
N CYS A 24 -20.88 1.37 -2.23
CA CYS A 24 -21.32 1.92 -0.95
C CYS A 24 -22.52 1.12 -0.43
N ASP A 25 -22.56 0.84 0.87
CA ASP A 25 -23.63 0.06 1.51
C ASP A 25 -25.00 0.77 1.54
N SER A 26 -25.10 2.00 1.02
CA SER A 26 -26.35 2.76 0.95
C SER A 26 -27.28 2.17 -0.12
N ARG A 27 -28.39 1.57 0.33
CA ARG A 27 -29.31 0.78 -0.51
C ARG A 27 -30.38 1.67 -1.15
N ASN A 28 -30.17 2.05 -2.39
CA ASN A 28 -31.23 2.62 -3.23
C ASN A 28 -31.82 1.53 -4.14
N LYS A 29 -33.15 1.50 -4.33
CA LYS A 29 -33.85 0.39 -5.00
C LYS A 29 -33.49 0.25 -6.49
N SER A 30 -33.11 1.35 -7.14
CA SER A 30 -32.88 1.41 -8.60
C SER A 30 -31.44 1.73 -9.02
N THR A 31 -30.55 1.99 -8.07
CA THR A 31 -29.18 2.48 -8.39
C THR A 31 -28.15 2.01 -7.38
N ASP A 32 -26.94 1.80 -7.85
CA ASP A 32 -25.76 1.55 -7.01
C ASP A 32 -24.82 2.75 -7.01
N VAL A 33 -24.30 3.09 -5.82
CA VAL A 33 -23.37 4.19 -5.63
C VAL A 33 -21.98 3.62 -5.40
N TYR A 34 -21.04 3.98 -6.27
CA TYR A 34 -19.65 3.59 -6.15
C TYR A 34 -18.81 4.78 -5.72
N THR A 35 -18.08 4.64 -4.62
CA THR A 35 -17.20 5.68 -4.06
C THR A 35 -15.75 5.30 -4.23
N CYS A 36 -14.87 6.29 -4.43
CA CYS A 36 -13.45 6.03 -4.63
C CYS A 36 -12.88 5.21 -3.47
N THR A 37 -12.02 4.24 -3.78
CA THR A 37 -11.40 3.34 -2.77
C THR A 37 -10.50 4.07 -1.76
N VAL A 38 -10.09 5.31 -2.08
CA VAL A 38 -9.40 6.23 -1.16
C VAL A 38 -10.33 6.71 -0.02
N GLY A 39 -11.65 6.50 -0.15
CA GLY A 39 -12.64 6.73 0.92
C GLY A 39 -12.87 8.21 1.21
N ARG A 40 -13.08 8.56 2.50
CA ARG A 40 -13.49 9.91 2.96
C ARG A 40 -12.61 11.08 2.49
N LYS A 41 -11.39 10.80 2.06
CA LYS A 41 -10.44 11.81 1.55
C LYS A 41 -10.61 12.10 0.06
N CYS A 42 -11.44 11.32 -0.64
CA CYS A 42 -11.80 11.55 -2.03
C CYS A 42 -13.32 11.54 -2.18
N LYS A 43 -13.87 12.67 -2.63
CA LYS A 43 -15.32 12.81 -2.86
C LYS A 43 -15.79 12.19 -4.18
N ALA A 44 -14.86 11.65 -4.98
CA ALA A 44 -15.19 11.06 -6.25
C ALA A 44 -16.12 9.86 -6.07
N ARG A 45 -17.24 9.93 -6.79
CA ARG A 45 -18.28 8.91 -6.76
C ARG A 45 -19.00 8.90 -8.10
N PHE A 46 -19.53 7.74 -8.46
CA PHE A 46 -20.47 7.64 -9.57
C PHE A 46 -21.66 6.80 -9.17
N VAL A 47 -22.80 7.05 -9.81
CA VAL A 47 -24.06 6.35 -9.60
C VAL A 47 -24.38 5.62 -10.89
N VAL A 48 -24.63 4.33 -10.81
CA VAL A 48 -24.97 3.47 -11.93
C VAL A 48 -26.33 2.82 -11.69
N THR A 49 -27.08 2.54 -12.75
CA THR A 49 -28.29 1.71 -12.69
C THR A 49 -27.94 0.25 -12.34
N LYS A 50 -28.90 -0.50 -11.79
CA LYS A 50 -28.70 -1.89 -11.38
C LYS A 50 -28.34 -2.84 -12.53
N ASP A 51 -28.87 -2.55 -13.73
CA ASP A 51 -28.56 -3.20 -15.00
C ASP A 51 -27.16 -2.84 -15.55
N ARG A 52 -26.50 -1.83 -14.97
CA ARG A 52 -25.15 -1.34 -15.31
C ARG A 52 -25.04 -0.68 -16.68
N GLU A 53 -26.16 -0.37 -17.32
CA GLU A 53 -26.19 0.22 -18.66
C GLU A 53 -25.98 1.73 -18.64
N PHE A 54 -26.41 2.42 -17.56
CA PHE A 54 -26.39 3.89 -17.51
C PHE A 54 -25.72 4.43 -16.25
N LEU A 55 -24.83 5.41 -16.44
CA LEU A 55 -24.30 6.26 -15.36
C LEU A 55 -25.26 7.42 -15.10
N LYS A 56 -26.01 7.39 -14.00
CA LYS A 56 -26.91 8.49 -13.60
C LYS A 56 -26.16 9.74 -13.14
N SER A 57 -24.94 9.57 -12.60
CA SER A 57 -24.11 10.69 -12.16
C SER A 57 -22.66 10.26 -12.07
N CYS A 58 -21.73 11.14 -12.43
CA CYS A 58 -20.30 10.85 -12.44
C CYS A 58 -19.52 12.08 -11.93
N TYR A 59 -19.10 12.06 -10.67
CA TYR A 59 -18.19 13.05 -10.12
C TYR A 59 -16.79 12.44 -10.00
N THR A 60 -15.96 12.66 -11.02
CA THR A 60 -14.60 12.07 -11.13
C THR A 60 -13.50 13.10 -10.88
N VAL A 61 -13.78 14.14 -10.10
CA VAL A 61 -12.71 15.05 -9.66
C VAL A 61 -11.96 14.36 -8.53
N HIS A 62 -10.72 13.99 -8.82
CA HIS A 62 -9.81 13.36 -7.87
C HIS A 62 -8.68 14.33 -7.53
N GLU A 63 -8.55 14.68 -6.26
CA GLU A 63 -7.38 15.42 -5.74
C GLU A 63 -6.22 14.47 -5.39
N HIS A 64 -6.13 13.35 -6.12
CA HIS A 64 -5.08 12.36 -5.95
C HIS A 64 -4.81 11.64 -7.27
N PRO A 65 -3.58 11.15 -7.50
CA PRO A 65 -3.27 10.34 -8.67
C PRO A 65 -4.05 9.01 -8.64
N PRO A 66 -4.28 8.38 -9.81
CA PRO A 66 -4.88 7.06 -9.88
C PRO A 66 -4.02 6.05 -9.13
N PRO A 67 -4.60 5.17 -8.28
CA PRO A 67 -3.85 4.14 -7.61
C PRO A 67 -3.13 3.25 -8.63
N LYS A 68 -1.78 3.25 -8.61
CA LYS A 68 -0.98 2.33 -9.43
C LYS A 68 -0.98 0.95 -8.78
N HIS A 69 -1.99 0.15 -9.09
CA HIS A 69 -2.05 -1.25 -8.64
C HIS A 69 -1.25 -2.15 -9.59
N ILE A 70 -0.04 -2.54 -9.19
CA ILE A 70 0.63 -3.71 -9.77
C ILE A 70 0.68 -4.77 -8.67
N ILE A 71 -0.08 -5.86 -8.83
CA ILE A 71 0.19 -7.09 -8.09
C ILE A 71 1.47 -7.65 -8.71
N ARG A 72 2.62 -7.33 -8.14
CA ARG A 72 3.87 -7.98 -8.54
C ARG A 72 3.97 -9.30 -7.79
N ASN A 73 4.07 -10.40 -8.52
CA ASN A 73 4.47 -11.71 -7.99
C ASN A 73 5.96 -11.75 -7.61
N ASP A 74 6.55 -10.59 -7.33
CA ASP A 74 7.96 -10.45 -7.02
C ASP A 74 8.22 -10.82 -5.56
N THR A 75 9.35 -11.47 -5.34
CA THR A 75 9.86 -11.82 -4.01
C THR A 75 10.90 -10.79 -3.58
N ILE A 76 10.68 -10.14 -2.45
CA ILE A 76 11.54 -9.06 -1.93
C ILE A 76 12.00 -9.43 -0.51
N PHE A 77 13.31 -9.38 -0.27
CA PHE A 77 13.91 -9.53 1.06
C PHE A 77 14.26 -8.16 1.63
N SER A 78 13.95 -7.94 2.90
CA SER A 78 14.16 -6.66 3.59
C SER A 78 14.41 -6.88 5.09
N THR A 79 14.64 -5.80 5.84
CA THR A 79 14.81 -5.83 7.30
C THR A 79 13.79 -4.93 8.01
N SER A 80 13.37 -5.34 9.20
CA SER A 80 12.37 -4.66 10.02
C SER A 80 12.97 -3.46 10.78
N ARG A 81 12.18 -2.78 11.64
CA ARG A 81 12.70 -1.65 12.46
C ARG A 81 13.72 -2.10 13.48
N SER A 82 13.57 -3.34 13.94
CA SER A 82 14.36 -3.93 15.02
C SER A 82 15.41 -4.89 14.48
N GLY A 83 15.83 -4.72 13.21
CA GLY A 83 16.85 -5.56 12.56
C GLY A 83 16.37 -6.91 12.04
N TYR A 84 15.21 -7.40 12.46
CA TYR A 84 14.74 -8.73 12.04
C TYR A 84 14.48 -8.85 10.53
N PRO A 85 14.85 -9.96 9.89
CA PRO A 85 14.62 -10.18 8.47
C PRO A 85 13.13 -10.32 8.11
N VAL A 86 12.76 -9.84 6.93
CA VAL A 86 11.39 -9.82 6.41
C VAL A 86 11.38 -10.24 4.94
N LEU A 87 10.45 -11.12 4.60
CA LEU A 87 10.16 -11.55 3.22
C LEU A 87 8.82 -10.97 2.78
N THR A 88 8.75 -10.46 1.57
CA THR A 88 7.51 -10.01 0.94
C THR A 88 7.34 -10.75 -0.38
N HIS A 89 6.18 -11.35 -0.62
CA HIS A 89 5.87 -12.04 -1.88
C HIS A 89 4.40 -11.80 -2.23
N ALA A 90 4.11 -11.37 -3.46
CA ALA A 90 2.74 -11.11 -3.94
C ALA A 90 1.90 -10.19 -3.01
N GLY A 91 2.53 -9.19 -2.39
CA GLY A 91 1.88 -8.27 -1.44
C GLY A 91 1.65 -8.84 -0.03
N PHE A 92 2.14 -10.06 0.25
CA PHE A 92 2.07 -10.68 1.56
C PHE A 92 3.43 -10.60 2.27
N ARG A 93 3.40 -10.23 3.55
CA ARG A 93 4.59 -10.16 4.40
C ARG A 93 4.72 -11.44 5.23
N TYR A 94 5.94 -11.97 5.25
CA TYR A 94 6.35 -13.11 6.05
C TYR A 94 7.49 -12.68 6.99
N ASN A 95 7.49 -13.23 8.20
CA ASN A 95 8.54 -13.07 9.19
C ASN A 95 9.31 -14.39 9.32
N LEU A 96 10.60 -14.31 9.63
CA LEU A 96 11.41 -15.50 9.87
C LEU A 96 10.89 -16.24 11.12
N ALA A 97 10.73 -17.56 11.01
CA ALA A 97 10.34 -18.41 12.14
C ALA A 97 11.50 -18.56 13.13
N THR A 98 11.17 -18.72 14.40
CA THR A 98 12.14 -19.08 15.44
C THR A 98 12.86 -20.38 15.07
N ARG A 99 14.15 -20.49 15.40
CA ARG A 99 15.02 -21.65 15.09
C ARG A 99 15.20 -21.93 13.60
N SER A 100 15.46 -20.87 12.82
CA SER A 100 15.79 -20.96 11.39
C SER A 100 17.29 -20.75 11.15
N ASP A 101 18.13 -21.40 11.94
CA ASP A 101 19.57 -21.12 11.99
C ASP A 101 20.34 -21.85 10.87
N GLY A 102 19.79 -22.96 10.37
CA GLY A 102 20.31 -23.69 9.21
C GLY A 102 20.19 -22.94 7.87
N PRO A 103 20.73 -23.50 6.78
CA PRO A 103 20.75 -22.88 5.45
C PRO A 103 19.34 -22.63 4.89
N ALA A 104 18.41 -23.54 5.20
CA ALA A 104 17.00 -23.36 4.90
C ALA A 104 16.33 -22.44 5.94
N LYS A 105 15.88 -21.27 5.49
CA LYS A 105 15.15 -20.29 6.30
C LYS A 105 13.64 -20.50 6.14
N ARG A 106 12.94 -20.71 7.27
CA ARG A 106 11.48 -20.86 7.27
C ARG A 106 10.82 -19.52 7.57
N TRP A 107 9.91 -19.11 6.71
CA TRP A 107 9.16 -17.87 6.83
C TRP A 107 7.68 -18.16 7.05
N VAL A 108 7.07 -17.48 8.00
CA VAL A 108 5.64 -17.60 8.33
C VAL A 108 4.94 -16.29 8.05
N CYS A 109 3.69 -16.35 7.55
CA CYS A 109 2.93 -15.15 7.32
C CYS A 109 2.85 -14.27 8.59
N ALA A 110 3.00 -12.96 8.43
CA ALA A 110 2.96 -12.01 9.53
C ALA A 110 1.61 -12.01 10.28
N ARG A 111 0.54 -12.53 9.66
CA ARG A 111 -0.78 -12.74 10.27
C ARG A 111 -1.00 -14.17 10.77
N LYS A 112 0.06 -14.88 11.15
CA LYS A 112 -0.03 -16.20 11.81
C LYS A 112 -0.97 -16.19 13.02
N THR A 113 -0.98 -15.10 13.80
CA THR A 113 -1.90 -14.89 14.93
C THR A 113 -3.37 -14.83 14.50
N SER A 114 -3.65 -14.39 13.27
CA SER A 114 -4.98 -14.47 12.63
C SER A 114 -5.25 -15.84 11.99
N LYS A 115 -4.61 -16.89 12.49
CA LYS A 115 -4.72 -18.28 12.01
C LYS A 115 -4.30 -18.48 10.54
N CYS A 116 -3.57 -17.54 9.94
CA CYS A 116 -3.04 -17.71 8.58
C CYS A 116 -1.94 -18.78 8.56
N ARG A 117 -2.03 -19.72 7.62
CA ARG A 117 -1.13 -20.89 7.52
C ARG A 117 -0.12 -20.79 6.37
N ALA A 118 -0.06 -19.66 5.68
CA ALA A 118 0.90 -19.45 4.60
C ALA A 118 2.34 -19.47 5.12
N ILE A 119 3.20 -20.15 4.36
CA ILE A 119 4.62 -20.34 4.68
C ILE A 119 5.47 -20.28 3.42
N ALA A 120 6.72 -19.87 3.58
CA ALA A 120 7.75 -19.98 2.55
C ALA A 120 9.02 -20.59 3.14
N ILE A 121 9.80 -21.29 2.34
CA ILE A 121 11.15 -21.74 2.69
C ILE A 121 12.11 -21.22 1.64
N THR A 122 13.23 -20.67 2.10
CA THR A 122 14.27 -20.14 1.23
C THR A 122 15.64 -20.73 1.58
N ILE A 123 16.49 -20.90 0.57
CA ILE A 123 17.94 -21.10 0.74
C ILE A 123 18.61 -19.97 -0.03
N ASP A 124 19.56 -19.26 0.57
CA ASP A 124 20.31 -18.17 -0.06
C ASP A 124 19.43 -17.16 -0.81
N LYS A 125 18.36 -16.71 -0.15
CA LYS A 125 17.35 -15.77 -0.71
C LYS A 125 16.60 -16.30 -1.94
N THR A 126 16.67 -17.58 -2.24
CA THR A 126 15.88 -18.24 -3.27
C THR A 126 14.72 -18.99 -2.63
N VAL A 127 13.49 -18.81 -3.12
CA VAL A 127 12.31 -19.52 -2.59
C VAL A 127 12.30 -20.93 -3.16
N ILE A 128 12.50 -21.93 -2.29
CA ILE A 128 12.50 -23.35 -2.66
C ILE A 128 11.16 -24.04 -2.38
N ARG A 129 10.33 -23.45 -1.50
CA ARG A 129 8.96 -23.94 -1.24
C ARG A 129 8.06 -22.78 -0.84
N LEU A 130 6.85 -22.74 -1.39
CA LEU A 130 5.87 -21.70 -1.10
C LEU A 130 4.46 -22.29 -0.96
N LYS A 131 3.84 -22.07 0.21
CA LYS A 131 2.40 -22.24 0.42
C LYS A 131 1.77 -20.87 0.54
N ASN A 132 1.22 -20.35 -0.55
CA ASN A 132 0.74 -18.97 -0.67
C ASN A 132 -0.78 -18.81 -0.46
N GLU A 133 -1.42 -19.76 0.20
CA GLU A 133 -2.85 -19.67 0.55
C GLU A 133 -3.02 -18.82 1.82
N HIS A 134 -3.61 -17.64 1.66
CA HIS A 134 -3.90 -16.74 2.77
C HIS A 134 -5.40 -16.68 3.04
N ASN A 135 -5.76 -16.52 4.31
CA ASN A 135 -7.14 -16.28 4.75
C ASN A 135 -7.45 -14.78 4.91
N HIS A 136 -6.61 -13.93 4.32
CA HIS A 136 -6.74 -12.48 4.41
C HIS A 136 -6.21 -11.84 3.13
N ASP A 137 -6.68 -10.63 2.86
CA ASP A 137 -6.22 -9.87 1.71
C ASP A 137 -4.72 -9.50 1.83
N PRO A 138 -4.00 -9.39 0.69
CA PRO A 138 -2.64 -8.87 0.66
C PRO A 138 -2.63 -7.42 1.15
N LYS A 139 -1.54 -7.03 1.82
CA LYS A 139 -1.33 -5.60 2.07
C LYS A 139 -0.95 -4.99 0.73
N LEU A 140 -1.76 -4.07 0.24
CA LEU A 140 -1.39 -3.25 -0.91
C LEU A 140 -0.16 -2.44 -0.50
N ILE A 141 1.01 -2.92 -0.90
CA ILE A 141 2.25 -2.20 -0.68
C ILE A 141 2.23 -1.03 -1.66
N ASN A 142 1.94 0.18 -1.17
CA ASN A 142 1.95 1.39 -1.98
C ASN A 142 3.39 1.89 -2.17
N THR A 143 4.24 1.10 -2.84
CA THR A 143 5.65 1.42 -3.12
C THR A 143 5.84 2.27 -4.39
N TYR A 144 4.77 2.75 -5.03
CA TYR A 144 4.83 3.35 -6.38
C TYR A 144 4.40 4.79 -6.50
N ASP A 145 4.15 5.49 -5.40
CA ASP A 145 4.17 6.94 -5.43
C ASP A 145 5.63 7.38 -5.63
N LYS A 146 5.99 7.74 -6.87
CA LYS A 146 7.35 8.15 -7.23
C LYS A 146 7.79 9.28 -6.27
N PRO A 147 8.93 9.12 -5.56
CA PRO A 147 9.43 10.20 -4.71
C PRO A 147 9.76 11.41 -5.57
N VAL A 148 9.19 12.56 -5.22
CA VAL A 148 9.57 13.86 -5.79
C VAL A 148 10.31 14.62 -4.71
N TYR A 149 11.58 14.93 -4.98
CA TYR A 149 12.41 15.75 -4.11
C TYR A 149 12.28 17.21 -4.52
N GLY A 150 12.32 18.11 -3.55
CA GLY A 150 12.33 19.54 -3.80
C GLY A 150 12.78 20.29 -2.56
N GLU A 151 12.67 21.61 -2.65
CA GLU A 151 13.02 22.53 -1.57
C GLU A 151 11.90 23.53 -1.36
N THR A 152 11.75 24.01 -0.13
CA THR A 152 10.88 25.17 0.13
C THR A 152 11.52 26.46 -0.41
N LYS A 153 10.76 27.55 -0.46
CA LYS A 153 11.30 28.90 -0.77
C LYS A 153 12.49 29.30 0.11
N ASN A 154 12.63 28.68 1.29
CA ASN A 154 13.68 28.95 2.26
C ASN A 154 14.79 27.88 2.24
N GLY A 155 14.88 27.06 1.19
CA GLY A 155 15.92 26.04 1.01
C GLY A 155 15.77 24.79 1.89
N ILE A 156 14.59 24.53 2.47
CA ILE A 156 14.39 23.36 3.34
C ILE A 156 14.05 22.13 2.47
N PRO A 157 14.83 21.03 2.55
CA PRO A 157 14.55 19.84 1.75
C PRO A 157 13.22 19.18 2.09
N VAL A 158 12.45 18.84 1.06
CA VAL A 158 11.16 18.17 1.15
C VAL A 158 11.10 16.95 0.24
N LEU A 159 10.36 15.94 0.71
CA LEU A 159 10.06 14.74 -0.05
C LEU A 159 8.54 14.60 -0.18
N MET A 160 8.06 14.50 -1.41
CA MET A 160 6.66 14.25 -1.74
C MET A 160 6.50 12.80 -2.19
N ILE A 161 5.55 12.10 -1.57
CA ILE A 161 5.14 10.75 -1.97
C ILE A 161 3.61 10.76 -2.06
N GLY A 162 3.10 10.76 -3.29
CA GLY A 162 1.67 10.89 -3.54
C GLY A 162 1.17 12.26 -3.07
N ALA A 163 0.14 12.27 -2.24
CA ALA A 163 -0.41 13.49 -1.64
C ALA A 163 0.30 13.93 -0.34
N TYR A 164 1.31 13.19 0.11
CA TYR A 164 1.91 13.39 1.43
C TYR A 164 3.29 14.04 1.35
N ARG A 165 3.46 15.11 2.12
CA ARG A 165 4.72 15.83 2.26
C ARG A 165 5.48 15.35 3.50
N TYR A 166 6.78 15.18 3.32
CA TYR A 166 7.71 14.80 4.37
C TYR A 166 8.83 15.83 4.45
N ASN A 167 9.22 16.19 5.67
CA ASN A 167 10.37 17.04 5.95
C ASN A 167 11.56 16.19 6.36
N MET A 168 12.74 16.59 5.92
CA MET A 168 13.99 15.98 6.34
C MET A 168 14.22 16.16 7.84
N HIS A 169 14.69 15.12 8.52
CA HIS A 169 15.12 15.21 9.90
C HIS A 169 16.45 15.96 10.00
N THR A 170 16.53 16.91 10.93
CA THR A 170 17.68 17.82 11.13
C THR A 170 19.02 17.11 11.31
N SER A 171 19.03 15.89 11.85
CA SER A 171 20.24 15.10 12.05
C SER A 171 20.76 14.38 10.79
N SER A 172 20.08 14.50 9.65
CA SER A 172 20.47 13.81 8.41
C SER A 172 21.54 14.62 7.68
N LYS A 173 22.79 14.15 7.66
CA LYS A 173 23.95 14.84 7.04
C LYS A 173 24.65 14.02 5.94
N GLY A 174 24.08 12.90 5.52
CA GLY A 174 24.72 11.97 4.57
C GLY A 174 23.72 11.32 3.61
N PRO A 175 24.16 10.34 2.80
CA PRO A 175 23.35 9.75 1.73
C PRO A 175 22.08 9.06 2.27
N LYS A 176 22.13 8.61 3.53
CA LYS A 176 21.00 8.09 4.28
C LYS A 176 20.22 9.20 4.96
N VAL A 177 19.03 9.49 4.45
CA VAL A 177 18.17 10.58 4.94
C VAL A 177 16.89 10.02 5.55
N ARG A 178 16.47 10.60 6.67
CA ARG A 178 15.20 10.26 7.33
C ARG A 178 14.22 11.39 7.15
N TRP A 179 13.00 11.05 6.73
CA TRP A 179 11.93 12.00 6.47
C TRP A 179 10.71 11.69 7.32
N TYR A 180 10.08 12.73 7.86
CA TYR A 180 8.87 12.61 8.67
C TYR A 180 7.73 13.35 8.01
N CYS A 181 6.52 12.80 8.09
CA CYS A 181 5.33 13.50 7.63
C CYS A 181 5.27 14.90 8.27
N THR A 182 4.84 15.91 7.52
CA THR A 182 4.69 17.27 8.06
C THR A 182 3.77 17.33 9.28
N ARG A 183 2.81 16.39 9.39
CA ARG A 183 1.94 16.27 10.57
C ARG A 183 2.53 15.49 11.74
N TYR A 184 3.84 15.25 11.75
CA TYR A 184 4.50 14.51 12.83
C TYR A 184 4.34 15.18 14.20
N ALA A 185 4.38 16.51 14.25
CA ALA A 185 4.10 17.29 15.46
C ALA A 185 2.67 17.05 15.99
N TYR A 186 1.71 16.80 15.09
CA TYR A 186 0.31 16.52 15.42
C TYR A 186 0.01 15.02 15.61
N GLY A 187 1.03 14.24 15.99
CA GLY A 187 0.86 12.82 16.29
C GLY A 187 0.97 11.87 15.10
N CYS A 188 1.15 12.36 13.87
CA CYS A 188 1.45 11.47 12.74
C CYS A 188 2.77 10.75 12.95
N ARG A 189 2.83 9.46 12.62
CA ARG A 189 4.07 8.65 12.73
C ARG A 189 4.49 8.03 11.41
N SER A 190 3.96 8.54 10.30
CA SER A 190 4.39 8.21 8.94
C SER A 190 5.80 8.74 8.71
N SER A 191 6.66 7.90 8.11
CA SER A 191 8.06 8.24 7.90
C SER A 191 8.68 7.50 6.73
N VAL A 192 9.71 8.09 6.12
CA VAL A 192 10.45 7.54 4.99
C VAL A 192 11.94 7.51 5.35
N MET A 193 12.67 6.51 4.85
CA MET A 193 14.13 6.59 4.77
C MET A 193 14.55 6.41 3.32
N THR A 194 15.50 7.23 2.91
CA THR A 194 16.12 7.19 1.58
C THR A 194 17.62 6.93 1.73
N TYR A 195 18.23 6.34 0.71
CA TYR A 195 19.68 6.28 0.51
C TYR A 195 19.93 6.75 -0.92
N ASP A 196 20.73 7.80 -1.12
CA ASP A 196 20.97 8.42 -2.44
C ASP A 196 19.67 8.66 -3.22
N SER A 197 18.70 9.29 -2.57
CA SER A 197 17.39 9.60 -3.16
C SER A 197 16.56 8.39 -3.61
N VAL A 198 16.97 7.17 -3.24
CA VAL A 198 16.17 5.95 -3.40
C VAL A 198 15.45 5.65 -2.09
N ILE A 199 14.13 5.47 -2.12
CA ILE A 199 13.38 5.03 -0.94
C ILE A 199 13.81 3.61 -0.59
N ILE A 200 14.51 3.47 0.53
CA ILE A 200 14.88 2.18 1.11
C ILE A 200 13.86 1.73 2.16
N ARG A 201 12.97 2.63 2.61
CA ARG A 201 11.91 2.31 3.57
C ARG A 201 10.78 3.34 3.59
N HIS A 202 9.53 2.89 3.67
CA HIS A 202 8.37 3.77 3.86
C HIS A 202 7.37 3.19 4.86
N LYS A 203 7.11 3.90 5.96
CA LYS A 203 5.96 3.66 6.84
C LYS A 203 4.85 4.60 6.40
N ALA A 204 4.00 4.12 5.50
CA ALA A 204 2.99 4.93 4.82
C ALA A 204 1.73 5.23 5.64
N ASP A 205 1.57 4.59 6.81
CA ASP A 205 0.39 4.81 7.66
C ASP A 205 0.38 6.24 8.22
N HIS A 206 -0.60 7.04 7.79
CA HIS A 206 -0.89 8.37 8.29
C HIS A 206 -2.11 8.35 9.20
N THR A 207 -2.01 8.99 10.36
CA THR A 207 -3.07 9.02 11.39
C THR A 207 -3.87 10.32 11.37
N HIS A 208 -4.06 10.90 10.18
CA HIS A 208 -4.77 12.17 9.94
C HIS A 208 -5.42 12.18 8.56
#